data_AF-A0A7W0ZLJ2-F1
#
_entry.id   AF-A0A7W0ZLJ2-F1
#
_cell.length_a   1.000
_cell.length_b   1.000
_cell.length_c   1.000
_cell.angle_alpha   90.00
_cell.angle_beta   90.00
_cell.angle_gamma   90.00
#
_symmetry.space_group_name_H-M   'P 1'
#
loop_
_entity.id
_entity.type
_entity.pdbx_description
1 polymer ?
#
loop_
_entity_poly.entity_id
_entity_poly.type
_entity_poly.pdbx_seq_one_letter_code
_entity_poly.pdbx_strand_id
1 'polypeptide(L)'
;NVNLGKDLNVLARNGRVVVIGSRGTVEIDPRATMGRDASIIGMALQNASPHESQSVHAALVAGLGNGTLRPVIGKEIPLADAPRAHTEVMQPGAHGKIVLSVTGDKK
;
A
#
# COMPACT_ATOMS: atom_id res chain seq x y z
N ASN A 1 9.52 -5.06 -3.92
CA ASN A 1 10.48 -4.57 -4.93
C ASN A 1 10.76 -5.59 -6.04
N VAL A 2 10.71 -6.92 -5.80
CA VAL A 2 11.08 -7.96 -6.80
C VAL A 2 10.30 -7.93 -8.13
N ASN A 3 9.13 -7.27 -8.19
CA ASN A 3 8.31 -7.20 -9.40
C ASN A 3 8.64 -6.02 -10.32
N LEU A 4 9.41 -5.02 -9.87
CA LEU A 4 9.56 -3.76 -10.59
C LEU A 4 9.97 -3.95 -12.06
N GLY A 5 10.95 -4.81 -12.35
CA GLY A 5 11.36 -5.09 -13.73
C GLY A 5 10.26 -5.70 -14.59
N LYS A 6 9.39 -6.55 -14.01
CA LYS A 6 8.22 -7.13 -14.71
C LYS A 6 7.10 -6.10 -14.88
N ASP A 7 6.89 -5.26 -13.88
CA ASP A 7 5.86 -4.23 -13.87
C ASP A 7 6.05 -3.24 -15.04
N LEU A 8 7.30 -2.92 -15.39
CA LEU A 8 7.61 -2.02 -16.51
C LEU A 8 7.10 -2.56 -17.87
N ASN A 9 7.10 -3.88 -18.06
CA ASN A 9 6.72 -4.49 -19.35
C ASN A 9 5.21 -4.49 -19.61
N VAL A 10 4.39 -4.32 -18.57
CA VAL A 10 2.92 -4.31 -18.67
C VAL A 10 2.34 -2.89 -18.71
N LEU A 11 3.19 -1.85 -18.69
CA LEU A 11 2.75 -0.47 -18.76
C LEU A 11 2.23 -0.10 -20.15
N ALA A 12 1.19 0.73 -20.17
CA ALA A 12 0.82 1.52 -21.35
C ALA A 12 1.90 2.58 -21.65
N ARG A 13 1.85 3.17 -22.84
CA ARG A 13 2.71 4.33 -23.17
C ARG A 13 2.42 5.47 -22.18
N ASN A 14 3.48 6.16 -21.74
CA ASN A 14 3.49 7.15 -20.66
C ASN A 14 3.01 6.59 -19.30
N GLY A 15 3.08 5.27 -19.12
CA GLY A 15 2.72 4.59 -17.89
C GLY A 15 3.65 4.92 -16.73
N ARG A 16 3.14 4.78 -15.51
CA ARG A 16 3.86 5.13 -14.28
C ARG A 16 3.79 4.00 -13.27
N VAL A 17 4.93 3.67 -12.66
CA VAL A 17 4.98 2.81 -11.48
C VAL A 17 5.31 3.69 -10.27
N VAL A 18 4.46 3.64 -9.25
CA VAL A 18 4.70 4.31 -7.97
C VAL A 18 5.21 3.29 -6.96
N VAL A 19 6.44 3.46 -6.51
CA VAL A 19 7.09 2.57 -5.54
C VAL A 19 6.71 3.00 -4.13
N ILE A 20 5.86 2.19 -3.48
CA ILE A 20 5.32 2.46 -2.14
C ILE A 20 6.01 1.67 -1.02
N GLY A 21 6.81 0.67 -1.38
CA GLY A 21 7.48 -0.22 -0.43
C GLY A 21 8.61 -1.01 -1.06
N SER A 22 9.69 -1.21 -0.28
CA SER A 22 10.88 -1.95 -0.70
C SER A 22 11.41 -2.82 0.44
N ARG A 23 11.85 -4.03 0.11
CA ARG A 23 12.51 -4.98 1.03
C ARG A 23 13.95 -5.30 0.58
N GLY A 24 14.55 -4.44 -0.25
CA GLY A 24 15.91 -4.59 -0.75
C GLY A 24 16.15 -3.88 -2.08
N THR A 25 17.34 -4.03 -2.65
CA THR A 25 17.65 -3.57 -4.01
C THR A 25 16.91 -4.40 -5.05
N VAL A 26 16.81 -3.88 -6.28
CA VAL A 26 16.25 -4.60 -7.42
C VAL A 26 17.00 -4.19 -8.68
N GLU A 27 17.30 -5.15 -9.54
CA GLU A 27 17.86 -4.93 -10.87
C GLU A 27 16.72 -4.73 -11.89
N ILE A 28 16.89 -3.79 -12.81
CA ILE A 28 15.96 -3.51 -13.90
C ILE A 28 16.72 -3.32 -15.21
N ASP A 29 16.06 -3.60 -16.35
CA ASP A 29 16.54 -3.18 -17.68
C ASP A 29 15.99 -1.78 -17.99
N PRO A 30 16.82 -0.73 -18.09
CA PRO A 30 16.37 0.61 -18.45
C PRO A 30 15.66 0.68 -19.81
N ARG A 31 15.94 -0.24 -20.75
CA ARG A 31 15.24 -0.27 -22.05
C ARG A 31 13.73 -0.50 -21.90
N ALA A 32 13.31 -1.18 -20.82
CA ALA A 32 11.91 -1.40 -20.52
C ALA A 32 11.14 -0.08 -20.26
N THR A 33 11.83 0.99 -19.84
CA THR A 33 11.18 2.30 -19.68
C THR A 33 11.07 3.06 -21.00
N MET A 34 12.09 2.95 -21.86
CA MET A 34 12.17 3.69 -23.12
C MET A 34 11.03 3.36 -24.09
N GLY A 35 10.74 2.06 -24.28
CA GLY A 35 9.72 1.63 -25.24
C GLY A 35 8.30 2.11 -24.90
N ARG A 36 8.09 2.58 -23.67
CA ARG A 36 6.80 3.05 -23.15
C ARG A 36 6.85 4.49 -22.67
N ASP A 37 7.96 5.22 -22.80
CA ASP A 37 8.14 6.52 -22.15
C ASP A 37 7.74 6.49 -20.65
N ALA A 38 8.10 5.40 -19.95
CA ALA A 38 7.61 5.12 -18.61
C ALA A 38 8.35 5.89 -17.52
N SER A 39 7.66 6.16 -16.40
CA SER A 39 8.27 6.77 -15.21
C SER A 39 8.21 5.86 -13.99
N ILE A 40 9.29 5.88 -13.20
CA ILE A 40 9.37 5.24 -11.88
C ILE A 40 9.40 6.36 -10.84
N ILE A 41 8.43 6.36 -9.92
CA ILE A 41 8.25 7.43 -8.94
C ILE A 41 8.31 6.82 -7.55
N GLY A 42 9.24 7.28 -6.70
CA GLY A 42 9.26 6.91 -5.29
C GLY A 42 8.21 7.70 -4.50
N MET A 43 7.53 7.03 -3.56
CA MET A 43 6.54 7.67 -2.70
C MET A 43 6.65 7.16 -1.27
N ALA A 44 6.86 8.09 -0.35
CA ALA A 44 6.85 7.84 1.09
C ALA A 44 5.80 8.77 1.71
N LEU A 45 4.86 8.21 2.47
CA LEU A 45 3.78 8.97 3.11
C LEU A 45 4.31 10.08 4.02
N GLN A 46 5.48 9.84 4.62
CA GLN A 46 6.18 10.78 5.51
C GLN A 46 6.62 12.08 4.82
N ASN A 47 6.69 12.09 3.48
CA ASN A 47 7.07 13.28 2.72
C ASN A 47 5.88 14.23 2.47
N ALA A 48 4.65 13.82 2.82
CA ALA A 48 3.47 14.64 2.59
C ALA A 48 3.51 15.92 3.43
N SER A 49 3.28 17.07 2.78
CA SER A 49 3.07 18.33 3.46
C SER A 49 1.79 18.31 4.32
N PRO A 50 1.63 19.25 5.26
CA PRO A 50 0.39 19.37 6.03
C PRO A 50 -0.85 19.56 5.14
N HIS A 51 -0.72 20.32 4.06
CA HIS A 51 -1.81 20.56 3.11
C HIS A 51 -2.19 19.29 2.34
N GLU A 52 -1.21 18.53 1.84
CA GLU A 52 -1.47 17.25 1.17
C GLU A 52 -2.10 16.25 2.14
N SER A 53 -1.59 16.18 3.37
CA SER A 53 -2.15 15.32 4.42
C SER A 53 -3.61 15.67 4.68
N GLN A 54 -3.95 16.96 4.85
CA GLN A 54 -5.32 17.41 5.06
C GLN A 54 -6.24 17.03 3.90
N SER A 55 -5.78 17.23 2.65
CA SER A 55 -6.51 16.85 1.45
C SER A 55 -6.79 15.35 1.39
N VAL A 56 -5.79 14.52 1.69
CA VAL A 56 -5.94 13.05 1.77
C VAL A 56 -6.97 12.65 2.82
N HIS A 57 -6.91 13.23 4.03
CA HIS A 57 -7.87 12.92 5.09
C HIS A 57 -9.30 13.31 4.71
N ALA A 58 -9.49 14.49 4.10
CA ALA A 58 -10.79 14.94 3.64
C ALA A 58 -11.39 13.96 2.60
N ALA A 59 -10.59 13.53 1.64
CA ALA A 59 -11.00 12.55 0.63
C ALA A 59 -11.33 11.18 1.24
N LEU A 60 -10.54 10.71 2.22
CA LEU A 60 -10.80 9.46 2.91
C LEU A 60 -12.10 9.50 3.71
N VAL A 61 -12.36 10.57 4.48
CA VAL A 61 -13.59 10.73 5.25
C VAL A 61 -14.81 10.76 4.33
N ALA A 62 -14.76 11.53 3.24
CA ALA A 62 -15.86 11.60 2.29
C ALA A 62 -16.12 10.23 1.63
N GLY A 63 -15.06 9.56 1.17
CA GLY A 63 -15.15 8.26 0.52
C GLY A 63 -15.65 7.14 1.43
N LEU A 64 -15.28 7.16 2.72
CA LEU A 64 -15.81 6.23 3.72
C LEU A 64 -17.28 6.53 4.03
N GLY A 65 -17.63 7.81 4.22
CA GLY A 65 -18.98 8.23 4.55
C GLY A 65 -20.00 7.97 3.44
N ASN A 66 -19.58 8.08 2.16
CA ASN A 66 -20.44 7.83 1.00
C ASN A 66 -20.35 6.40 0.45
N GLY A 67 -19.53 5.53 1.06
CA GLY A 67 -19.39 4.13 0.67
C GLY A 67 -18.58 3.87 -0.60
N THR A 68 -17.94 4.89 -1.20
CA THR A 68 -16.98 4.70 -2.31
C THR A 68 -15.76 3.90 -1.85
N LEU A 69 -15.33 4.14 -0.61
CA LEU A 69 -14.27 3.39 0.06
C LEU A 69 -14.88 2.38 1.03
N ARG A 70 -14.66 1.09 0.78
CA ARG A 70 -15.12 -0.01 1.64
C ARG A 70 -13.92 -0.90 2.02
N PRO A 71 -13.16 -0.53 3.07
CA PRO A 71 -12.00 -1.31 3.49
C PRO A 71 -12.39 -2.74 3.83
N VAL A 72 -11.60 -3.70 3.36
CA VAL A 72 -11.76 -5.11 3.73
C VAL A 72 -10.90 -5.39 4.96
N ILE A 73 -11.53 -5.79 6.05
CA ILE A 73 -10.84 -6.30 7.23
C ILE A 73 -10.61 -7.79 6.99
N GLY A 74 -9.35 -8.18 6.85
CA GLY A 74 -8.97 -9.59 6.66
C GLY A 74 -8.90 -10.34 7.98
N LYS A 75 -8.42 -9.66 9.03
CA LYS A 75 -8.29 -10.22 10.38
C LYS A 75 -8.51 -9.13 11.42
N GLU A 76 -9.18 -9.49 12.49
CA GLU A 76 -9.27 -8.71 13.71
C GLU A 76 -8.57 -9.51 14.82
N ILE A 77 -7.61 -8.89 15.48
CA ILE A 77 -6.74 -9.52 16.49
C ILE A 77 -6.85 -8.70 17.78
N PRO A 78 -7.09 -9.31 18.95
CA PRO A 78 -7.07 -8.56 20.21
C PRO A 78 -5.74 -7.85 20.41
N LEU A 79 -5.75 -6.66 21.00
CA LEU A 79 -4.51 -5.90 21.29
C LEU A 79 -3.52 -6.72 22.14
N ALA A 80 -4.03 -7.58 23.03
CA ALA A 80 -3.21 -8.51 23.83
C ALA A 80 -2.35 -9.46 22.97
N ASP A 81 -2.80 -9.73 21.73
CA ASP A 81 -2.15 -10.61 20.76
C ASP A 81 -1.36 -9.82 19.69
N ALA A 82 -1.02 -8.55 19.92
CA ALA A 82 -0.24 -7.75 18.97
C ALA A 82 1.06 -8.44 18.47
N PRO A 83 1.83 -9.19 19.28
CA PRO A 83 2.98 -9.95 18.77
C PRO A 83 2.62 -10.94 17.66
N ARG A 84 1.44 -11.57 17.73
CA ARG A 84 0.92 -12.44 16.67
C ARG A 84 0.66 -11.64 15.40
N ALA A 85 0.04 -10.46 15.51
CA ALA A 85 -0.22 -9.58 14.37
C ALA A 85 1.07 -9.18 13.61
N HIS A 86 2.16 -8.90 14.32
CA HIS A 86 3.47 -8.60 13.70
C HIS A 86 4.03 -9.79 12.92
N THR A 87 3.86 -11.01 13.45
CA THR A 87 4.30 -12.22 12.74
C THR A 87 3.44 -12.45 11.49
N GLU A 88 2.12 -12.32 11.63
CA GLU A 88 1.17 -12.58 10.55
C GLU A 88 1.26 -11.58 9.40
N VAL A 89 1.47 -10.29 9.68
CA VAL A 89 1.58 -9.27 8.61
C VAL A 89 2.81 -9.46 7.73
N MET A 90 3.82 -10.17 8.22
CA MET A 90 5.04 -10.49 7.48
C MET A 90 4.88 -11.73 6.59
N GLN A 91 3.87 -12.57 6.87
CA GLN A 91 3.60 -13.76 6.06
C GLN A 91 3.03 -13.37 4.68
N PRO A 92 3.33 -14.16 3.63
CA PRO A 92 2.73 -13.96 2.31
C PRO A 92 1.21 -14.23 2.32
N GLY A 93 0.51 -13.70 1.31
CA GLY A 93 -0.93 -13.98 1.11
C GLY A 93 -1.88 -13.06 1.87
N ALA A 94 -1.49 -11.82 2.13
CA ALA A 94 -2.37 -10.84 2.79
C ALA A 94 -3.60 -10.52 1.93
N HIS A 95 -4.79 -10.72 2.50
CA HIS A 95 -6.07 -10.28 1.95
C HIS A 95 -6.74 -9.34 2.95
N GLY A 96 -6.83 -8.05 2.63
CA GLY A 96 -7.40 -7.04 3.52
C GLY A 96 -6.44 -6.54 4.60
N LYS A 97 -6.99 -5.83 5.60
CA LYS A 97 -6.25 -5.24 6.72
C LYS A 97 -6.30 -6.13 7.96
N ILE A 98 -5.19 -6.18 8.70
CA ILE A 98 -5.16 -6.67 10.08
C ILE A 98 -5.47 -5.48 10.99
N VAL A 99 -6.49 -5.58 11.82
CA VAL A 99 -6.91 -4.55 12.79
C VAL A 99 -6.71 -5.10 14.20
N LEU A 100 -6.23 -4.24 15.10
CA LEU A 100 -6.15 -4.57 16.52
C LEU A 100 -7.40 -4.09 17.25
N SER A 101 -8.10 -4.99 17.96
CA SER A 101 -9.25 -4.63 18.78
C SER A 101 -8.81 -4.28 20.20
N VAL A 102 -9.21 -3.11 20.67
CA VAL A 102 -8.81 -2.58 22.00
C VAL A 102 -9.82 -2.88 23.10
N THR A 103 -11.03 -3.31 22.73
CA THR A 103 -12.05 -3.77 23.66
C THR A 103 -11.99 -5.29 23.73
N GLY A 104 -11.64 -5.86 24.89
CA GLY A 104 -11.71 -7.31 25.11
C GLY A 104 -13.11 -7.84 24.74
N ASP A 105 -13.14 -9.02 24.11
CA ASP A 105 -14.29 -9.79 23.64
C ASP A 105 -15.65 -9.09 23.81
N LYS A 106 -16.13 -8.43 22.75
CA LYS A 106 -17.58 -8.32 22.59
C LYS A 106 -18.09 -9.71 22.26
N LYS A 107 -18.61 -10.40 23.28
CA LYS A 107 -19.56 -11.51 23.12
C LYS A 107 -20.67 -11.14 22.14
#